data_AF-A0A0H5QBE8-F1
#
_entry.id   AF-A0A0H5QBE8-F1
#
_cell.length_a   1.000
_cell.length_b   1.000
_cell.length_c   1.000
_cell.angle_alpha   90.00
_cell.angle_beta   90.00
_cell.angle_gamma   90.00
#
_symmetry.space_group_name_H-M   'P 1'
#
loop_
_entity.id
_entity.type
_entity.pdbx_description
1 polymer ?
#
loop_
_entity_poly.entity_id
_entity_poly.type
_entity_poly.pdbx_seq_one_letter_code
_entity_poly.pdbx_strand_id
1 'polypeptide(L)'
;VSHHQGYKSAFAKQQAVIDKMERDKAQALLLSAQNYARELEQARAEAKKYEVKAHAVGMALAKKQAEVSRLKTENKKEIENVLTQDRKNASGGCIDGFGSHGLQLYNRALGYGN
;
A
#
# COMPACT_ATOMS: atom_id res chain seq x y z
N VAL A 1 17.78 11.77 -77.57
CA VAL A 1 16.81 12.43 -76.66
C VAL A 1 16.11 11.46 -75.70
N SER A 2 15.90 10.18 -76.06
CA SER A 2 15.21 9.16 -75.25
C SER A 2 15.85 8.83 -73.88
N HIS A 3 17.17 8.66 -73.81
CA HIS A 3 17.86 8.29 -72.55
C HIS A 3 17.75 9.34 -71.43
N HIS A 4 17.67 10.63 -71.78
CA HIS A 4 17.53 11.72 -70.80
C HIS A 4 16.14 11.74 -70.13
N GLN A 5 15.10 11.37 -70.86
CA GLN A 5 13.74 11.27 -70.29
C GLN A 5 13.60 10.05 -69.38
N GLY A 6 14.19 8.91 -69.77
CA GLY A 6 14.26 7.72 -68.93
C GLY A 6 14.93 7.99 -67.58
N TYR A 7 16.10 8.64 -67.60
CA TYR A 7 16.85 8.99 -66.38
C TYR A 7 16.05 9.92 -65.44
N LYS A 8 15.47 11.01 -65.97
CA LYS A 8 14.64 11.93 -65.18
C LYS A 8 13.45 11.21 -64.53
N SER A 9 12.81 10.30 -65.24
CA SER A 9 11.67 9.52 -64.71
C SER A 9 12.09 8.54 -63.62
N ALA A 10 13.25 7.90 -63.75
CA ALA A 10 13.79 6.99 -62.74
C ALA A 10 14.18 7.73 -61.45
N PHE A 11 14.82 8.89 -61.60
CA PHE A 11 15.18 9.76 -60.47
C PHE A 11 13.93 10.24 -59.71
N ALA A 12 12.90 10.70 -60.43
CA ALA A 12 11.64 11.13 -59.81
C ALA A 12 10.94 9.98 -59.03
N LYS A 13 10.99 8.75 -59.58
CA LYS A 13 10.46 7.57 -58.89
C LYS A 13 11.26 7.23 -57.63
N GLN A 14 12.59 7.33 -57.67
CA GLN A 14 13.43 7.12 -56.51
C GLN A 14 13.16 8.15 -55.41
N GLN A 15 13.04 9.43 -55.78
CA GLN A 15 12.70 10.49 -54.82
C GLN A 15 11.35 10.24 -54.15
N ALA A 16 10.33 9.85 -54.91
CA ALA A 16 9.01 9.53 -54.35
C ALA A 16 9.04 8.36 -53.35
N VAL A 17 9.92 7.37 -53.57
CA VAL A 17 10.12 6.25 -52.63
C VAL A 17 10.82 6.72 -51.36
N ILE A 18 11.86 7.57 -51.48
CA ILE A 18 12.55 8.18 -50.34
C ILE A 18 11.58 9.00 -49.50
N ASP A 19 10.82 9.91 -50.13
CA ASP A 19 9.85 10.77 -49.46
C ASP A 19 8.74 9.96 -48.77
N LYS A 20 8.39 8.80 -49.33
CA LYS A 20 7.44 7.88 -48.70
C LYS A 20 8.06 7.20 -47.48
N MET A 21 9.28 6.66 -47.61
CA MET A 21 9.98 6.01 -46.49
C MET A 21 10.21 6.97 -45.31
N GLU A 22 10.54 8.23 -45.59
CA GLU A 22 10.71 9.24 -44.54
C GLU A 22 9.41 9.53 -43.80
N ARG A 23 8.28 9.65 -44.53
CA ARG A 23 6.95 9.84 -43.93
C ARG A 23 6.52 8.62 -43.12
N ASP A 24 6.70 7.42 -43.66
CA ASP A 24 6.35 6.17 -42.97
C ASP A 24 7.18 6.01 -41.68
N LYS A 25 8.48 6.34 -41.72
CA LYS A 25 9.35 6.36 -40.53
C LYS A 25 8.88 7.39 -39.50
N ALA A 26 8.56 8.61 -39.93
CA ALA A 26 8.08 9.65 -39.03
C ALA A 26 6.75 9.24 -38.36
N GLN A 27 5.84 8.62 -39.11
CA GLN A 27 4.58 8.12 -38.59
C GLN A 27 4.77 6.97 -37.61
N ALA A 28 5.66 6.02 -37.93
CA ALA A 28 5.98 4.91 -37.04
C ALA A 28 6.61 5.38 -35.72
N LEU A 29 7.51 6.37 -35.77
CA LEU A 29 8.11 6.98 -34.58
C LEU A 29 7.06 7.69 -33.72
N LEU A 30 6.16 8.45 -34.34
CA LEU A 30 5.07 9.13 -33.63
C LEU A 30 4.14 8.12 -32.95
N LEU A 31 3.74 7.06 -33.66
CA LEU A 31 2.88 6.01 -33.10
C LEU A 31 3.56 5.27 -31.94
N SER A 32 4.85 4.96 -32.08
CA SER A 32 5.65 4.36 -31.02
C SER A 32 5.69 5.25 -29.77
N ALA A 33 5.96 6.54 -29.94
CA ALA A 33 6.00 7.49 -28.83
C ALA A 33 4.64 7.61 -28.12
N GLN A 34 3.53 7.62 -28.88
CA GLN A 34 2.18 7.64 -28.31
C GLN A 34 1.86 6.36 -27.53
N ASN A 35 2.21 5.19 -28.09
CA ASN A 35 2.00 3.92 -27.42
C ASN A 35 2.82 3.84 -26.11
N TYR A 36 4.09 4.23 -26.17
CA TYR A 36 4.95 4.28 -24.99
C TYR A 36 4.41 5.23 -23.91
N ALA A 37 3.98 6.42 -24.29
CA ALA A 37 3.37 7.37 -23.35
C ALA A 37 2.10 6.78 -22.69
N ARG A 38 1.26 6.09 -23.46
CA ARG A 38 0.07 5.42 -22.93
C ARG A 38 0.41 4.31 -21.95
N GLU A 39 1.38 3.45 -22.28
CA GLU A 39 1.83 2.37 -21.39
C GLU A 39 2.44 2.92 -20.10
N LEU A 40 3.22 4.00 -20.20
CA LEU A 40 3.79 4.67 -19.05
C LEU A 40 2.71 5.24 -18.12
N GLU A 41 1.68 5.90 -18.66
CA GLU A 41 0.57 6.42 -17.86
C GLU A 41 -0.26 5.29 -17.21
N GLN A 42 -0.46 4.17 -17.91
CA GLN A 42 -1.11 3.00 -17.34
C GLN A 42 -0.30 2.41 -16.17
N ALA A 43 1.02 2.24 -16.35
CA ALA A 43 1.91 1.75 -15.31
C ALA A 43 1.95 2.70 -14.09
N ARG A 44 1.98 4.01 -14.32
CA ARG A 44 1.90 5.02 -13.25
C ARG A 44 0.57 4.96 -12.49
N ALA A 45 -0.54 4.82 -13.21
CA ALA A 45 -1.85 4.70 -12.59
C ALA A 45 -1.97 3.44 -11.72
N GLU A 46 -1.40 2.32 -12.19
CA GLU A 46 -1.35 1.08 -11.42
C GLU A 46 -0.44 1.21 -10.18
N ALA A 47 0.77 1.76 -10.33
CA ALA A 47 1.68 2.01 -9.21
C ALA A 47 1.01 2.89 -8.14
N LYS A 48 0.34 3.98 -8.55
CA LYS A 48 -0.37 4.88 -7.64
C LYS A 48 -1.51 4.17 -6.88
N LYS A 49 -2.22 3.23 -7.53
CA LYS A 49 -3.25 2.43 -6.84
C LYS A 49 -2.64 1.56 -5.75
N TYR A 50 -1.49 0.95 -5.98
CA TYR A 50 -0.81 0.13 -4.97
C TYR A 50 -0.23 0.98 -3.85
N GLU A 51 0.34 2.14 -4.15
CA GLU A 51 0.86 3.08 -3.15
C GLU A 51 -0.24 3.53 -2.18
N VAL A 52 -1.40 3.94 -2.70
CA VAL A 52 -2.54 4.34 -1.88
C VAL A 52 -3.03 3.18 -1.00
N LYS A 53 -3.11 1.97 -1.56
CA LYS A 53 -3.48 0.77 -0.79
C LYS A 53 -2.47 0.49 0.32
N ALA A 54 -1.17 0.52 0.02
CA ALA A 54 -0.11 0.28 0.99
C ALA A 54 -0.14 1.32 2.12
N HIS A 55 -0.32 2.60 1.78
CA HIS A 55 -0.46 3.67 2.77
C HIS A 55 -1.68 3.46 3.67
N ALA A 56 -2.84 3.13 3.11
CA ALA A 56 -4.06 2.87 3.88
C ALA A 56 -3.89 1.68 4.84
N VAL A 57 -3.31 0.57 4.37
CA VAL A 57 -3.00 -0.60 5.20
C VAL A 57 -1.99 -0.24 6.30
N GLY A 58 -0.95 0.53 5.98
CA GLY A 58 0.04 1.00 6.94
C GLY A 58 -0.58 1.85 8.05
N MET A 59 -1.47 2.79 7.70
CA MET A 59 -2.18 3.59 8.69
C MET A 59 -3.12 2.75 9.57
N ALA A 60 -3.87 1.82 8.97
CA ALA A 60 -4.76 0.94 9.72
C ALA A 60 -3.98 0.06 10.70
N LEU A 61 -2.85 -0.49 10.27
CA LEU A 61 -1.96 -1.28 11.10
C LEU A 61 -1.38 -0.44 12.26
N ALA A 62 -0.88 0.75 11.98
CA ALA A 62 -0.35 1.65 13.01
C ALA A 62 -1.42 2.01 14.05
N LYS A 63 -2.67 2.28 13.62
CA LYS A 63 -3.80 2.54 14.52
C LYS A 63 -4.09 1.33 15.42
N LYS A 64 -4.11 0.12 14.85
CA LYS A 64 -4.33 -1.10 15.63
C LYS A 64 -3.19 -1.38 16.59
N GLN A 65 -1.94 -1.13 16.20
CA GLN A 65 -0.79 -1.27 17.08
C GLN A 65 -0.85 -0.29 18.26
N ALA A 66 -1.27 0.95 18.02
CA ALA A 66 -1.48 1.94 19.07
C ALA A 66 -2.60 1.54 20.03
N GLU A 67 -3.72 1.03 19.50
CA GLU A 67 -4.85 0.52 20.29
C GLU A 67 -4.43 -0.64 21.20
N VAL A 68 -3.71 -1.64 20.66
CA VAL A 68 -3.18 -2.77 21.42
C VAL A 68 -2.21 -2.30 22.50
N SER A 69 -1.33 -1.34 22.20
CA SER A 69 -0.37 -0.79 23.16
C SER A 69 -1.06 -0.05 24.31
N ARG A 70 -2.11 0.72 23.99
CA ARG A 70 -2.97 1.38 24.98
C ARG A 70 -3.66 0.35 25.88
N LEU A 71 -4.35 -0.63 25.29
CA LEU A 71 -5.04 -1.68 26.04
C LEU A 71 -4.08 -2.49 26.92
N LYS A 72 -2.88 -2.82 26.45
CA LYS A 72 -1.85 -3.49 27.25
C LYS A 72 -1.47 -2.68 28.48
N THR A 73 -1.34 -1.36 28.33
CA THR A 73 -0.99 -0.45 29.42
C THR A 73 -2.13 -0.33 30.42
N GLU A 74 -3.37 -0.20 29.94
CA GLU A 74 -4.57 -0.15 30.77
C GLU A 74 -4.78 -1.45 31.55
N ASN A 75 -4.69 -2.60 30.87
CA ASN A 75 -4.80 -3.91 31.52
C ASN A 75 -3.73 -4.09 32.60
N LYS A 76 -2.48 -3.68 32.34
CA LYS A 76 -1.41 -3.75 33.34
C LYS A 76 -1.76 -2.91 34.58
N LYS A 77 -2.21 -1.67 34.38
CA LYS A 77 -2.62 -0.78 35.48
C LYS A 77 -3.81 -1.34 36.25
N GLU A 78 -4.81 -1.89 35.56
CA GLU A 78 -5.98 -2.47 36.20
C GLU A 78 -5.60 -3.69 37.04
N ILE A 79 -4.79 -4.59 36.50
CA ILE A 79 -4.25 -5.76 37.23
C ILE A 79 -3.49 -5.31 38.48
N GLU A 80 -2.57 -4.36 38.36
CA GLU A 80 -1.81 -3.84 39.51
C GLU A 80 -2.71 -3.22 40.58
N ASN A 81 -3.77 -2.51 40.17
CA ASN A 81 -4.72 -1.90 41.08
C ASN A 81 -5.56 -2.95 41.83
N VAL A 82 -6.11 -3.96 41.14
CA VAL A 82 -6.92 -5.00 41.82
C VAL A 82 -6.09 -5.82 42.79
N LEU A 83 -4.84 -6.16 42.43
CA LEU A 83 -3.93 -6.87 43.34
C LEU A 83 -3.58 -6.02 44.57
N THR A 84 -3.44 -4.70 44.38
CA THR A 84 -3.23 -3.76 45.49
C THR A 84 -4.45 -3.71 46.41
N GLN A 85 -5.66 -3.67 45.85
CA GLN A 85 -6.91 -3.71 46.62
C GLN A 85 -7.05 -5.00 47.41
N ASP A 86 -6.79 -6.15 46.78
CA ASP A 86 -6.84 -7.45 47.45
C ASP A 86 -5.82 -7.53 48.60
N ARG A 87 -4.59 -7.05 48.39
CA ARG A 87 -3.57 -6.99 49.47
C ARG A 87 -3.99 -6.10 50.64
N LYS A 88 -4.60 -4.93 50.37
CA LYS A 88 -5.06 -4.01 51.41
C LYS A 88 -6.21 -4.61 52.23
N ASN A 89 -7.14 -5.30 51.57
CA ASN A 89 -8.36 -5.82 52.19
C ASN A 89 -8.14 -7.15 52.94
N ALA A 90 -6.98 -7.77 52.81
CA ALA A 90 -6.72 -9.09 53.38
C ALA A 90 -6.37 -9.13 54.88
N SER A 91 -6.49 -8.02 55.63
CA SER A 91 -6.39 -7.95 57.10
C SER A 91 -5.37 -8.92 57.74
N GLY A 92 -4.14 -8.94 57.23
CA GLY A 92 -3.02 -9.74 57.77
C GLY A 92 -2.95 -11.21 57.32
N GLY A 93 -3.89 -11.72 56.53
CA GLY A 93 -3.98 -13.13 56.10
C GLY A 93 -3.75 -13.39 54.61
N CYS A 94 -3.21 -12.43 53.84
CA CYS A 94 -2.99 -12.61 52.40
C CYS A 94 -1.80 -13.52 52.12
N ILE A 95 -2.03 -14.82 52.08
CA ILE A 95 -1.12 -15.76 51.45
C ILE A 95 -1.35 -15.56 49.93
N ASP A 96 -0.39 -14.92 49.26
CA ASP A 96 -0.23 -14.82 47.80
C ASP A 96 -0.81 -13.59 47.04
N GLY A 97 -1.53 -12.68 47.70
CA GLY A 97 -1.85 -11.38 47.08
C GLY A 97 -2.92 -11.37 45.99
N PHE A 98 -3.69 -12.45 45.84
CA PHE A 98 -4.83 -12.58 44.92
C PHE A 98 -6.12 -12.81 45.72
N GLY A 99 -7.13 -11.94 45.56
CA GLY A 99 -8.36 -11.95 46.36
C GLY A 99 -9.62 -11.84 45.49
N SER A 100 -10.71 -11.35 46.09
CA SER A 100 -12.02 -11.29 45.41
C SER A 100 -12.01 -10.37 44.19
N HIS A 101 -11.27 -9.26 44.21
CA HIS A 101 -11.20 -8.32 43.09
C HIS A 101 -10.43 -8.91 41.91
N GLY A 102 -9.28 -9.56 42.19
CA GLY A 102 -8.51 -10.28 41.20
C GLY A 102 -9.29 -11.42 40.55
N LEU A 103 -10.05 -12.20 41.34
CA LEU A 103 -10.90 -13.28 40.82
C LEU A 103 -12.03 -12.73 39.95
N GLN A 104 -12.67 -11.62 40.34
CA GLN A 104 -13.70 -10.97 39.52
C GLN A 104 -13.12 -10.43 38.21
N LEU A 105 -11.94 -9.80 38.25
CA LEU A 105 -11.26 -9.33 37.04
C LEU A 105 -10.92 -10.51 36.10
N TYR A 106 -10.42 -11.61 36.65
CA TYR A 106 -10.11 -12.83 35.89
C TYR A 106 -11.37 -13.43 35.25
N ASN A 107 -12.45 -13.56 36.01
CA ASN A 107 -13.73 -14.05 35.49
C ASN A 107 -14.28 -13.15 34.39
N ARG A 108 -14.21 -11.82 34.53
CA ARG A 108 -14.60 -10.86 33.47
C ARG A 108 -13.72 -11.03 32.23
N ALA A 109 -12.41 -11.21 32.40
CA ALA A 109 -11.49 -11.41 31.28
C ALA A 109 -11.74 -12.73 30.52
N LEU A 110 -12.24 -13.75 31.21
CA LEU A 110 -12.66 -15.03 30.60
C LEU A 110 -14.10 -15.03 30.08
N GLY A 111 -14.85 -13.94 30.25
CA GLY A 111 -16.25 -13.83 29.82
C GLY A 111 -17.27 -14.48 30.77
N TYR A 112 -16.87 -14.84 31.99
CA TYR A 112 -17.75 -15.39 33.02
C TYR A 112 -18.45 -14.33 33.89
N GLY A 113 -18.08 -13.06 33.77
CA GLY A 113 -18.62 -11.97 34.59
C GLY A 113 -19.21 -10.84 33.76
N ASN A 114 -20.48 -10.48 34.05
CA ASN A 114 -21.04 -9.15 33.76
C ASN A 114 -20.69 -8.21 34.93
#